data_AF-A0A0L1LQ70-F1
#
_entry.id   AF-A0A0L1LQ70-F1
#
_cell.length_a   1.000
_cell.length_b   1.000
_cell.length_c   1.000
_cell.angle_alpha   90.00
_cell.angle_beta   90.00
_cell.angle_gamma   90.00
#
_symmetry.space_group_name_H-M   'P 1'
#
loop_
_entity.id
_entity.type
_entity.pdbx_description
1 polymer ?
#
loop_
_entity_poly.entity_id
_entity_poly.type
_entity_poly.pdbx_seq_one_letter_code
_entity_poly.pdbx_strand_id
1 'polypeptide(L)'
;MTLYQPEPVEISTRIRPGEWTEESLTQLVASYRTRITEMGAVPADVGTNVQRNGDGSVHVLVTWNKPPDAGDEDAATAGPTA
;
A
#
# COMPACT_ATOMS: atom_id res chain seq x y z
N MET A 1 10.71 1.60 -24.82
CA MET A 1 10.89 2.39 -23.58
C MET A 1 10.00 1.74 -22.54
N THR A 2 10.57 1.12 -21.51
CA THR A 2 9.80 0.58 -20.39
C THR A 2 9.34 1.76 -19.54
N LEU A 3 8.04 2.02 -19.49
CA LEU A 3 7.44 2.96 -18.54
C LEU A 3 7.96 2.59 -17.15
N TYR A 4 8.54 3.56 -16.44
CA TYR A 4 8.91 3.38 -15.04
C TYR A 4 7.62 3.12 -14.27
N GLN A 5 7.38 1.85 -13.93
CA GLN A 5 6.28 1.51 -13.05
C GLN A 5 6.77 1.71 -11.62
N PRO A 6 6.18 2.63 -10.85
CA PRO A 6 6.57 2.81 -9.45
C PRO A 6 6.42 1.48 -8.72
N GLU A 7 7.45 1.10 -7.95
CA GLU A 7 7.41 -0.14 -7.16
C GLU A 7 6.18 -0.09 -6.23
N PRO A 8 5.35 -1.14 -6.20
CA PRO A 8 4.15 -1.15 -5.36
C PRO A 8 4.55 -1.05 -3.89
N VAL A 9 3.88 -0.17 -3.14
CA VAL A 9 4.16 -0.02 -1.71
C VAL A 9 3.48 -1.16 -0.96
N GLU A 10 4.26 -1.97 -0.26
CA GLU A 10 3.76 -3.12 0.50
C GLU A 10 4.14 -3.02 1.98
N ILE A 11 3.14 -3.11 2.85
CA ILE A 11 3.31 -3.20 4.30
C ILE A 11 2.98 -4.63 4.71
N SER A 12 4.01 -5.38 5.09
CA SER A 12 3.93 -6.78 5.50
C SER A 12 4.23 -6.88 6.99
N THR A 13 3.31 -7.42 7.78
CA THR A 13 3.48 -7.58 9.23
C THR A 13 3.06 -8.97 9.66
N ARG A 14 3.99 -9.68 10.29
CA ARG A 14 3.77 -11.00 10.88
C ARG A 14 3.60 -10.86 12.38
N ILE A 15 2.52 -11.41 12.91
CA ILE A 15 2.15 -11.35 14.33
C ILE A 15 2.15 -12.76 14.90
N ARG A 16 2.74 -12.92 16.09
CA ARG A 16 2.84 -14.21 16.78
C ARG A 16 1.49 -14.65 17.33
N PRO A 17 1.26 -15.97 17.49
CA PRO A 17 0.07 -16.48 18.17
C PRO A 17 -0.05 -15.87 19.57
N GLY A 18 -1.23 -15.36 19.91
CA GLY A 18 -1.52 -14.73 21.20
C GLY A 18 -1.21 -13.22 21.27
N GLU A 19 -0.51 -12.65 20.28
CA GLU A 19 -0.23 -11.21 20.21
C GLU A 19 -1.24 -10.43 19.36
N TRP A 20 -2.21 -11.12 18.75
CA TRP A 20 -3.26 -10.50 17.97
C TRP A 20 -4.63 -10.90 18.50
N THR A 21 -5.57 -9.97 18.38
CA THR A 21 -7.01 -10.18 18.54
C THR A 21 -7.70 -9.67 17.28
N GLU A 22 -8.98 -10.01 17.08
CA GLU A 22 -9.72 -9.48 15.93
C GLU A 22 -9.83 -7.95 15.96
N GLU A 23 -9.92 -7.36 17.16
CA GLU A 23 -9.90 -5.91 17.35
C GLU A 23 -8.55 -5.31 16.96
N SER A 24 -7.44 -5.87 17.48
CA SER A 24 -6.10 -5.36 17.16
C SER A 24 -5.74 -5.54 15.68
N LEU A 25 -6.18 -6.63 15.04
CA LEU A 25 -6.00 -6.82 13.60
C LEU A 25 -6.77 -5.77 12.79
N THR A 26 -8.02 -5.51 13.17
CA THR A 26 -8.86 -4.51 12.51
C THR A 26 -8.24 -3.11 12.64
N GLN A 27 -7.76 -2.77 13.84
CA GLN A 27 -7.06 -1.51 14.08
C GLN A 27 -5.76 -1.42 13.28
N LEU A 28 -4.97 -2.49 13.22
CA LEU A 28 -3.70 -2.52 12.50
C LEU A 28 -3.90 -2.33 10.99
N VAL A 29 -4.86 -3.06 10.41
CA VAL A 29 -5.25 -2.92 9.00
C VAL A 29 -5.72 -1.49 8.72
N ALA A 30 -6.58 -0.93 9.59
CA ALA A 30 -7.05 0.44 9.44
C ALA A 30 -5.90 1.44 9.48
N SER A 31 -4.96 1.31 10.43
CA SER A 31 -3.78 2.18 10.51
C SER A 31 -2.90 2.12 9.27
N TYR A 32 -2.64 0.92 8.73
CA TYR A 32 -1.86 0.77 7.50
C TYR A 32 -2.58 1.34 6.28
N ARG A 33 -3.89 1.14 6.18
CA ARG A 33 -4.69 1.74 5.11
C ARG A 33 -4.68 3.26 5.19
N THR A 34 -4.82 3.83 6.39
CA THR A 34 -4.72 5.28 6.60
C THR A 34 -3.36 5.79 6.16
N ARG A 35 -2.28 5.15 6.60
CA ARG A 35 -0.91 5.56 6.23
C ARG A 35 -0.67 5.54 4.72
N ILE A 36 -1.20 4.53 4.03
CA ILE A 36 -1.13 4.43 2.56
C ILE A 36 -2.00 5.51 1.90
N THR A 37 -3.19 5.79 2.44
CA THR A 37 -4.06 6.86 1.97
C THR A 37 -3.44 8.25 2.19
N GLU A 38 -2.76 8.47 3.30
CA GLU A 38 -2.01 9.70 3.60
C GLU A 38 -0.84 9.93 2.62
N MET A 39 -0.30 8.86 2.03
CA MET A 39 0.69 8.96 0.95
C MET A 39 0.07 9.29 -0.42
N GLY A 40 -1.26 9.40 -0.52
CA GLY A 40 -1.98 9.73 -1.74
C GLY A 40 -2.66 8.55 -2.42
N ALA A 41 -2.69 7.36 -1.80
CA ALA A 41 -3.42 6.23 -2.34
C ALA A 41 -4.93 6.45 -2.30
N VAL A 42 -5.62 6.09 -3.37
CA VAL A 42 -7.09 6.01 -3.35
C VAL A 42 -7.47 4.74 -2.58
N PRO A 43 -8.48 4.78 -1.70
CA PRO A 43 -8.92 3.59 -0.95
C PRO A 43 -9.35 2.39 -1.81
N ALA A 44 -9.60 2.60 -3.11
CA ALA A 44 -9.87 1.57 -4.11
C ALA A 44 -8.60 0.85 -4.60
N ASP A 45 -7.45 1.52 -4.55
CA ASP A 45 -6.14 0.99 -4.97
C ASP A 45 -5.41 0.28 -3.82
N VAL A 46 -5.96 0.35 -2.60
CA VAL A 46 -5.39 -0.29 -1.41
C VAL A 46 -5.96 -1.71 -1.25
N GLY A 47 -5.15 -2.71 -1.56
CA GLY A 47 -5.46 -4.12 -1.32
C GLY A 47 -5.06 -4.54 0.09
N THR A 48 -5.98 -5.16 0.83
CA THR A 48 -5.68 -5.75 2.15
C THR A 48 -5.83 -7.26 2.08
N ASN A 49 -4.83 -7.99 2.55
CA ASN A 49 -4.85 -9.44 2.67
C ASN A 49 -4.43 -9.83 4.10
N VAL A 50 -5.28 -10.58 4.79
CA VAL A 50 -4.99 -11.09 6.14
C VAL A 50 -4.98 -12.60 6.08
N GLN A 51 -3.79 -13.18 6.18
CA GLN A 51 -3.59 -14.62 6.16
C GLN A 51 -3.45 -15.12 7.60
N ARG A 52 -4.38 -15.98 8.01
CA ARG A 52 -4.37 -16.61 9.33
C ARG A 52 -3.77 -18.00 9.17
N ASN A 53 -2.64 -18.26 9.81
CA ASN A 53 -1.95 -19.53 9.72
C ASN A 53 -2.48 -20.52 10.77
N GLY A 54 -2.40 -21.81 10.46
CA GLY A 54 -2.86 -22.89 11.34
C GLY A 54 -2.08 -23.03 12.65
N ASP A 55 -0.87 -22.47 12.74
CA ASP A 55 -0.08 -22.36 13.97
C ASP A 55 -0.53 -21.21 14.89
N GLY A 56 -1.57 -20.46 14.48
CA GLY A 56 -2.11 -19.33 15.22
C GLY A 56 -1.38 -18.01 14.96
N SER A 57 -0.34 -17.98 14.12
CA SER A 57 0.24 -16.72 13.64
C SER A 57 -0.64 -16.06 12.58
N VAL A 58 -0.61 -14.73 12.52
CA VAL A 58 -1.33 -13.97 11.50
C VAL A 58 -0.35 -13.13 10.71
N HIS A 59 -0.55 -13.10 9.41
CA HIS A 59 0.19 -12.27 8.48
C HIS A 59 -0.78 -11.25 7.88
N VAL A 60 -0.56 -9.98 8.19
CA VAL A 60 -1.26 -8.86 7.58
C VAL A 60 -0.40 -8.30 6.46
N LEU A 61 -0.96 -8.23 5.26
CA LEU A 61 -0.36 -7.63 4.09
C LEU A 61 -1.28 -6.52 3.57
N VAL A 62 -0.78 -5.30 3.51
CA VAL A 62 -1.48 -4.16 2.90
C VAL A 62 -0.64 -3.67 1.74
N THR A 63 -1.24 -3.65 0.56
CA THR A 63 -0.60 -3.34 -0.71
C THR A 63 -1.24 -2.09 -1.29
N TRP A 64 -0.42 -1.17 -1.78
CA TRP A 64 -0.87 -0.08 -2.62
C TRP A 64 -0.56 -0.44 -4.08
N ASN A 65 -1.60 -0.85 -4.79
CA ASN A 65 -1.51 -1.08 -6.22
C ASN A 65 -1.64 0.27 -6.92
N LYS A 66 -0.56 1.07 -6.91
CA LYS A 66 -0.56 2.33 -7.66
C LYS A 66 -0.86 1.98 -9.11
N PRO A 67 -1.94 2.53 -9.72
CA PRO A 67 -2.17 2.32 -11.14
C PRO A 67 -0.89 2.76 -11.87
N PRO A 68 -0.49 2.05 -12.94
CA PRO A 68 0.66 2.49 -13.73
C PRO A 68 0.41 3.95 -14.04
N ASP A 69 1.35 4.81 -13.61
CA ASP A 69 1.28 6.25 -13.79
C ASP A 69 0.85 6.46 -15.25
N ALA A 70 -0.40 6.84 -15.48
CA ALA A 70 -0.86 7.23 -16.79
C ALA A 70 -0.23 8.59 -16.96
N GLY A 71 1.05 8.59 -17.37
CA GLY A 71 1.96 9.71 -17.24
C GLY A 71 1.27 11.01 -17.62
N ASP A 72 1.03 11.85 -16.63
CA ASP A 72 0.77 13.26 -16.86
C ASP A 72 2.13 13.91 -17.10
N GLU A 73 2.75 13.54 -18.24
CA GLU A 73 3.83 14.32 -18.83
C GLU A 73 3.20 15.41 -19.71
N ASP A 74 2.41 16.33 -19.12
CA ASP A 74 2.12 17.62 -19.75
C ASP A 74 1.68 18.66 -18.72
N ALA A 75 2.63 19.39 -18.12
CA ALA A 75 2.62 20.85 -18.11
C ALA A 75 3.73 21.47 -17.23
N ALA A 76 4.41 22.46 -17.83
CA ALA A 76 5.26 23.49 -17.24
C ALA A 76 6.67 23.05 -16.79
N THR A 77 7.79 23.45 -17.41
CA THR A 77 8.06 24.70 -18.15
C THR A 77 9.19 24.44 -19.15
N ALA A 78 8.90 24.73 -20.42
CA ALA A 78 9.93 24.99 -21.41
C ALA A 78 10.81 26.15 -20.92
N GLY A 79 12.06 25.88 -20.59
CA GLY A 79 13.06 26.94 -20.45
C GLY A 79 13.30 27.52 -21.84
N PRO A 80 13.10 28.84 -22.07
CA PRO A 80 13.48 29.41 -23.34
C PRO A 80 15.01 29.44 -23.43
N THR A 81 15.51 28.78 -24.47
CA THR A 81 16.84 28.98 -25.02
C THR A 81 17.00 30.44 -25.46
N ALA A 82 17.98 31.15 -24.91
CA ALA A 82 18.71 32.26 -25.54
C ALA A 82 20.01 32.53 -24.78
#